data_AF-A3Z2X8-F1
#
_entry.id   AF-A3Z2X8-F1
#
_cell.length_a   1.000
_cell.length_b   1.000
_cell.length_c   1.000
_cell.angle_alpha   90.00
_cell.angle_beta   90.00
_cell.angle_gamma   90.00
#
_symmetry.space_group_name_H-M   'P 1'
#
loop_
_entity.id
_entity.type
_entity.pdbx_description
1 polymer ?
#
loop_
_entity_poly.entity_id
_entity_poly.type
_entity_poly.pdbx_seq_one_letter_code
_entity_poly.pdbx_strand_id
1 'polypeptide(L)'
;FFSPGFLWTRLPLGDEGDQLIESVVRPAFNDYLRLYLELAEAAKPVTDDRRDHLLAGQRRYTDYRAEKDPARGMLTRFYGSEWTENYIHTVLFDL
;
A
#
# COMPACT_ATOMS: atom_id res chain seq x y z
N PHE A 1 -5.03 1.94 9.41
CA PHE A 1 -5.29 1.00 8.30
C PHE A 1 -4.24 -0.12 8.25
N PHE A 2 -3.92 -0.74 9.39
CA PHE A 2 -2.92 -1.80 9.46
C PHE A 2 -3.53 -3.03 10.12
N SER A 3 -3.18 -4.21 9.63
CA SER A 3 -3.60 -5.48 10.22
C SER A 3 -2.70 -5.85 11.41
N PRO A 4 -3.08 -6.85 12.22
CA PRO A 4 -2.20 -7.39 13.27
C PRO A 4 -0.89 -7.98 12.72
N GLY A 5 -0.85 -8.37 11.44
CA GLY A 5 0.35 -8.86 10.77
C GLY A 5 1.18 -7.75 10.11
N PHE A 6 1.00 -6.48 10.47
CA PHE A 6 1.76 -5.39 9.84
C PHE A 6 3.24 -5.41 10.26
N LEU A 7 4.13 -5.45 9.27
CA LEU A 7 5.56 -5.31 9.46
C LEU A 7 5.98 -3.86 9.17
N TRP A 8 6.43 -3.16 10.21
CA TRP A 8 7.03 -1.84 10.10
C TRP A 8 8.43 -1.85 10.73
N THR A 9 9.42 -1.44 9.95
CA THR A 9 10.81 -1.37 10.42
C THR A 9 11.54 -0.18 9.80
N ARG A 10 12.64 0.24 10.45
CA ARG A 10 13.60 1.20 9.93
C ARG A 10 14.96 0.51 9.85
N LEU A 11 15.52 0.42 8.65
CA LEU A 11 16.80 -0.25 8.42
C LEU A 11 17.97 0.74 8.54
N PRO A 12 19.17 0.27 8.94
CA PRO A 12 20.38 1.07 8.83
C PRO A 12 20.69 1.39 7.37
N LEU A 13 21.47 2.44 7.13
CA LEU A 13 21.95 2.81 5.80
C LEU A 13 23.26 2.08 5.47
N GLY A 14 23.52 1.86 4.19
CA GLY A 14 24.74 1.21 3.69
C GLY A 14 24.64 -0.31 3.65
N ASP A 15 25.79 -0.98 3.51
CA ASP A 15 25.89 -2.42 3.22
C ASP A 15 25.12 -3.31 4.20
N GLU A 16 25.05 -2.95 5.48
CA GLU A 16 24.26 -3.68 6.48
C GLU A 16 22.75 -3.65 6.16
N GLY A 17 22.25 -2.48 5.75
CA GLY A 17 20.86 -2.31 5.31
C GLY A 17 20.56 -3.12 4.05
N ASP A 18 21.47 -3.11 3.09
CA ASP A 18 21.33 -3.85 1.84
C ASP A 18 21.30 -5.37 2.09
N GLN A 19 22.16 -5.86 2.99
CA GLN A 19 22.14 -7.27 3.41
C GLN A 19 20.83 -7.65 4.11
N LEU A 20 20.30 -6.78 4.98
CA LEU A 20 18.99 -6.99 5.63
C LEU A 20 17.84 -6.97 4.61
N ILE A 21 17.92 -6.13 3.58
CA ILE A 21 16.94 -6.12 2.49
C ILE A 21 16.90 -7.48 1.79
N GLU A 22 18.06 -8.00 1.39
CA GLU A 22 18.13 -9.24 0.63
C GLU A 22 17.83 -10.48 1.48
N SER A 23 18.31 -10.53 2.72
CA SER A 23 18.18 -11.71 3.58
C SER A 23 16.89 -11.77 4.41
N VAL A 24 16.25 -10.63 4.68
CA VAL A 24 15.07 -10.55 5.56
C VAL A 24 13.87 -9.91 4.87
N VAL A 25 14.02 -8.70 4.33
CA VAL A 25 12.87 -7.95 3.78
C VAL A 25 12.34 -8.59 2.51
N ARG A 26 13.22 -9.03 1.61
CA ARG A 26 12.84 -9.67 0.35
C ARG A 26 12.10 -10.99 0.58
N PRO A 27 12.59 -11.92 1.43
CA PRO A 27 11.82 -13.10 1.79
C PRO A 27 10.47 -12.77 2.43
N ALA A 28 10.43 -11.85 3.41
CA ALA A 28 9.17 -11.45 4.04
C ALA A 28 8.18 -10.85 3.04
N PHE A 29 8.64 -10.01 2.11
CA PHE A 29 7.82 -9.49 1.02
C PHE A 29 7.26 -10.62 0.14
N ASN A 30 8.11 -11.57 -0.27
CA ASN A 30 7.71 -12.69 -1.10
C ASN A 30 6.66 -13.58 -0.40
N ASP A 31 6.81 -13.80 0.91
CA ASP A 31 5.87 -14.59 1.69
C ASP A 31 4.52 -13.89 1.85
N TYR A 32 4.52 -12.58 2.10
CA TYR A 32 3.28 -11.78 2.16
C TYR A 32 2.59 -11.72 0.80
N LEU A 33 3.35 -11.56 -0.29
CA LEU A 33 2.81 -11.58 -1.65
C LEU A 33 2.22 -12.96 -1.98
N ARG A 34 2.92 -14.05 -1.64
CA ARG A 34 2.42 -15.41 -1.85
C ARG A 34 1.12 -15.63 -1.10
N LEU A 35 1.07 -15.28 0.19
CA LEU A 35 -0.14 -15.37 1.00
C LEU A 35 -1.30 -14.57 0.39
N TYR A 36 -1.03 -13.35 -0.08
CA TYR A 36 -2.05 -12.53 -0.73
C TYR A 36 -2.61 -13.21 -1.99
N LEU A 37 -1.75 -13.80 -2.82
CA LEU A 37 -2.15 -14.52 -4.02
C LEU A 37 -2.97 -15.77 -3.69
N GLU A 38 -2.58 -16.54 -2.68
CA GLU A 38 -3.34 -17.71 -2.19
C GLU A 38 -4.73 -17.31 -1.69
N LEU A 39 -4.81 -16.21 -0.92
CA LEU A 39 -6.09 -15.67 -0.44
C LEU A 39 -6.97 -15.18 -1.59
N ALA A 40 -6.39 -14.54 -2.60
CA ALA A 40 -7.11 -14.06 -3.77
C ALA A 40 -7.63 -15.22 -4.64
N GLU A 41 -6.83 -16.27 -4.82
CA GLU A 41 -7.22 -17.49 -5.54
C GLU A 41 -8.36 -18.23 -4.82
N ALA A 42 -8.30 -18.32 -3.50
CA ALA A 42 -9.33 -18.96 -2.68
C ALA A 42 -10.59 -18.10 -2.46
N ALA A 43 -10.56 -16.81 -2.84
CA ALA A 43 -11.65 -15.89 -2.58
C ALA A 43 -12.91 -16.27 -3.35
N LYS A 44 -14.08 -16.11 -2.71
CA LYS A 44 -15.39 -16.32 -3.33
C LYS A 44 -16.17 -15.01 -3.38
N PRO A 45 -17.06 -14.83 -4.37
CA PRO A 45 -17.98 -13.71 -4.38
C PRO A 45 -18.75 -13.61 -3.06
N VAL A 46 -18.93 -12.38 -2.57
CA VAL A 46 -19.72 -12.09 -1.38
C VAL A 46 -21.12 -11.63 -1.77
N THR A 47 -22.04 -11.59 -0.81
CA THR A 47 -23.37 -11.01 -1.01
C THR A 47 -23.29 -9.53 -1.33
N ASP A 48 -24.32 -8.98 -1.97
CA ASP A 48 -24.38 -7.55 -2.33
C ASP A 48 -24.22 -6.65 -1.11
N ASP A 49 -24.92 -6.92 0.00
CA ASP A 49 -24.78 -6.16 1.25
C ASP A 49 -23.34 -6.14 1.77
N ARG A 50 -22.64 -7.27 1.65
CA ARG A 50 -21.25 -7.38 2.10
C ARG A 50 -20.31 -6.66 1.14
N ARG A 51 -20.53 -6.75 -0.17
CA ARG A 51 -19.79 -6.01 -1.18
C ARG A 51 -19.87 -4.52 -0.90
N ASP A 52 -21.07 -4.00 -0.65
CA ASP A 52 -21.28 -2.55 -0.46
C ASP A 52 -20.58 -2.05 0.81
N HIS A 53 -20.62 -2.83 1.90
CA HIS A 53 -19.86 -2.53 3.11
C HIS A 53 -18.34 -2.53 2.86
N LEU A 54 -17.83 -3.51 2.11
CA LEU A 54 -16.40 -3.60 1.78
C LEU A 54 -15.97 -2.44 0.88
N LEU A 55 -16.77 -2.08 -0.12
CA LEU A 55 -16.51 -0.96 -1.03
C LEU A 55 -16.46 0.36 -0.26
N ALA A 56 -17.36 0.59 0.70
CA ALA A 56 -17.29 1.76 1.57
C ALA A 56 -16.01 1.77 2.45
N GLY A 57 -15.50 0.60 2.82
CA GLY A 57 -14.19 0.46 3.48
C GLY A 57 -13.03 0.83 2.55
N GLN A 58 -13.05 0.35 1.31
CA GLN A 58 -12.03 0.63 0.31
C GLN A 58 -11.97 2.13 -0.03
N ARG A 59 -13.13 2.76 -0.28
CA ARG A 59 -13.22 4.21 -0.53
C ARG A 59 -12.62 5.04 0.61
N ARG A 60 -13.00 4.74 1.86
CA ARG A 60 -12.44 5.42 3.04
C ARG A 60 -10.91 5.29 3.14
N TYR A 61 -10.34 4.16 2.75
CA TYR A 61 -8.90 3.98 2.74
C TYR A 61 -8.24 4.79 1.61
N THR A 62 -8.80 4.72 0.40
CA THR A 62 -8.35 5.48 -0.77
C THR A 62 -8.37 6.98 -0.48
N ASP A 63 -9.47 7.52 0.04
CA ASP A 63 -9.61 8.93 0.39
C ASP A 63 -8.55 9.36 1.42
N TYR A 64 -8.38 8.57 2.49
CA TYR A 64 -7.38 8.84 3.51
C TYR A 64 -5.96 8.86 2.95
N ARG A 65 -5.61 7.89 2.10
CA ARG A 65 -4.29 7.82 1.47
C ARG A 65 -4.10 8.97 0.50
N ALA A 66 -5.10 9.28 -0.32
CA ALA A 66 -5.06 10.43 -1.22
C ALA A 66 -4.79 11.71 -0.43
N GLU A 67 -5.40 11.93 0.73
CA GLU A 67 -5.16 13.15 1.53
C GLU A 67 -3.86 13.14 2.34
N LYS A 68 -3.41 11.98 2.82
CA LYS A 68 -2.30 11.87 3.79
C LYS A 68 -1.05 11.17 3.24
N ASP A 69 -0.96 10.94 1.93
CA ASP A 69 0.17 10.19 1.37
C ASP A 69 1.52 10.88 1.70
N PRO A 70 2.44 10.19 2.40
CA PRO A 70 3.72 10.77 2.78
C PRO A 70 4.62 11.09 1.57
N ALA A 71 4.38 10.49 0.40
CA ALA A 71 5.10 10.81 -0.82
C ALA A 71 4.71 12.17 -1.40
N ARG A 72 3.55 12.74 -1.03
CA ARG A 72 3.07 14.04 -1.54
C ARG A 72 4.14 15.12 -1.48
N GLY A 73 4.78 15.31 -0.31
CA GLY A 73 5.80 16.35 -0.14
C GLY A 73 7.03 16.15 -1.04
N MET A 74 7.44 14.88 -1.22
CA MET A 74 8.56 14.51 -2.09
C MET A 74 8.19 14.70 -3.58
N LEU A 75 7.02 14.24 -4.00
CA LEU A 75 6.52 14.37 -5.37
C LEU A 75 6.32 15.84 -5.76
N THR A 76 5.72 16.66 -4.88
CA THR A 76 5.54 18.09 -5.13
C THR A 76 6.88 18.80 -5.32
N ARG A 77 7.91 18.40 -4.57
CA ARG A 77 9.26 18.97 -4.72
C ARG A 77 9.91 18.60 -6.05
N PHE A 78 9.65 17.42 -6.60
CA PHE A 78 10.24 16.98 -7.87
C PHE A 78 9.45 17.42 -9.09
N TYR A 79 8.12 17.44 -9.01
CA TYR A 79 7.24 17.54 -10.18
C TYR A 79 6.22 18.68 -10.12
N GLY A 80 6.17 19.41 -9.00
CA GLY A 80 5.19 20.48 -8.79
C GLY A 80 3.84 19.97 -8.25
N SER A 81 3.04 20.91 -7.72
CA SER A 81 1.80 20.59 -7.02
C SER A 81 0.71 20.04 -7.95
N GLU A 82 0.53 20.65 -9.14
CA GLU A 82 -0.51 20.22 -10.08
C GLU A 82 -0.30 18.78 -10.55
N TRP A 83 0.93 18.44 -10.96
CA TRP A 83 1.28 17.08 -11.35
C TRP A 83 1.07 16.10 -10.19
N THR A 84 1.47 16.50 -8.98
CA THR A 84 1.39 15.63 -7.79
C THR A 84 -0.05 15.33 -7.39
N GLU A 85 -0.91 16.35 -7.31
CA GLU A 85 -2.32 16.13 -6.98
C GLU A 85 -3.02 15.31 -8.07
N ASN A 86 -2.74 15.60 -9.34
CA ASN A 86 -3.28 14.77 -10.42
C ASN A 86 -2.82 13.31 -10.29
N TYR A 87 -1.54 13.05 -10.07
CA TYR A 87 -1.00 11.69 -9.93
C TYR A 87 -1.58 10.94 -8.71
N ILE A 88 -1.71 11.61 -7.57
CA ILE A 88 -2.29 11.03 -6.35
C ILE A 88 -3.75 10.63 -6.60
N HIS A 89 -4.57 11.51 -7.18
CA HIS A 89 -6.01 11.32 -7.28
C HIS A 89 -6.47 10.55 -8.51
N THR A 90 -5.62 10.40 -9.54
CA THR A 90 -6.01 9.72 -10.80
C THR A 90 -5.22 8.44 -11.09
N VAL A 91 -4.13 8.18 -10.36
CA VAL A 91 -3.28 7.01 -10.60
C VAL A 91 -3.05 6.21 -9.31
N LEU A 92 -2.57 6.84 -8.24
CA LEU A 92 -2.24 6.12 -7.02
C LEU A 92 -3.47 5.67 -6.23
N PHE A 93 -4.51 6.50 -6.21
CA PHE A 93 -5.72 6.31 -5.41
C PHE A 93 -6.97 6.73 -6.21
N ASP A 94 -7.35 5.94 -7.21
CA ASP A 94 -8.34 6.28 -8.26
C ASP A 94 -9.76 5.69 -8.05
N LEU A 95 -10.02 5.10 -6.87
CA LEU A 95 -11.26 4.37 -6.57
C LEU A 95 -12.49 5.25 -6.30
#